data_AF-A0A3Q7PY97-F1
#
_entry.id   AF-A0A3Q7PY97-F1
#
_cell.length_a   1.000
_cell.length_b   1.000
_cell.length_c   1.000
_cell.angle_alpha   90.00
_cell.angle_beta   90.00
_cell.angle_gamma   90.00
#
_symmetry.space_group_name_H-M   'P 1'
#
loop_
_entity.id
_entity.type
_entity.pdbx_description
1 polymer ?
#
loop_
_entity_poly.entity_id
_entity_poly.type
_entity_poly.pdbx_seq_one_letter_code
_entity_poly.pdbx_strand_id
1 'polypeptide(L)'
;MPLGELPEVAGFAQDKENTLLLPLPLLNSHSSELRNLLTYRMLRYPYFCRIYKEFLSCWLESGIFNLGVWPKKIHDTTQRYNEYEAQMQTDQTGTQEIHRSQDRDFEAMTKLHIPVMVDEVVRCLAPQKGQTFLDMTFGSGGHTRAILQKESDITLYALDRDPTAYAIAEQLSELYPKQIRAMLGQFSQAEALLMKAGVQPGTLDGVLLDLGCSSMQLDAPERGFSLRKDGPLDMRMDGGRYPDMPTAADVVNALDQQALASILRTYGEEKHAKKIASAIVQARSLYPISRTQQLASIVAGAFPPSAVFARKDLLQRSTHIATKTFQAFRIFVNNELNELYTGLKTAQKFLRPGGRLVALSFHSLEDRIVKRFLLGISMTERFNLSARQKVKQGLQLGSGHENKEGASIGRAPLMWELIHKKVLTPEDQDVQDNPRARSAKLRAAIKL
;
A
#
# COMPACT_ATOMS: atom_id res chain seq x y z
N MET A 1 -50.12 56.37 -1.66
CA MET A 1 -50.77 57.18 -0.60
C MET A 1 -52.25 56.84 -0.59
N PRO A 2 -52.98 56.93 0.54
CA PRO A 2 -52.57 57.33 1.91
C PRO A 2 -52.21 56.11 2.82
N LEU A 3 -51.35 56.25 3.85
CA LEU A 3 -51.62 56.59 5.28
C LEU A 3 -52.48 55.52 6.00
N GLY A 4 -51.96 54.79 7.00
CA GLY A 4 -51.87 55.16 8.43
C GLY A 4 -52.72 54.15 9.23
N GLU A 5 -52.53 53.78 10.50
CA GLU A 5 -51.77 54.33 11.63
C GLU A 5 -51.33 53.18 12.59
N LEU A 6 -50.39 53.46 13.50
CA LEU A 6 -50.16 52.69 14.75
C LEU A 6 -50.73 53.50 15.93
N PRO A 7 -51.05 52.85 17.06
CA PRO A 7 -50.59 53.42 18.34
C PRO A 7 -50.00 52.44 19.36
N GLU A 8 -49.24 53.02 20.29
CA GLU A 8 -48.60 52.45 21.50
C GLU A 8 -49.53 52.72 22.74
N VAL A 9 -49.29 52.39 24.02
CA VAL A 9 -48.08 52.11 24.82
C VAL A 9 -48.37 51.16 26.01
N ALA A 10 -47.33 50.43 26.46
CA ALA A 10 -47.02 50.07 27.86
C ALA A 10 -47.92 49.13 28.70
N GLY A 11 -47.30 48.32 29.59
CA GLY A 11 -48.05 47.67 30.69
C GLY A 11 -47.44 46.52 31.53
N PHE A 12 -46.17 46.59 31.99
CA PHE A 12 -45.64 45.95 33.23
C PHE A 12 -45.80 44.43 33.60
N ALA A 13 -44.67 43.91 34.15
CA ALA A 13 -44.52 43.00 35.31
C ALA A 13 -44.53 41.44 35.18
N GLN A 14 -43.32 40.91 35.41
CA GLN A 14 -42.93 39.77 36.29
C GLN A 14 -43.29 38.30 36.01
N ASP A 15 -42.21 37.51 36.03
CA ASP A 15 -42.03 36.17 36.62
C ASP A 15 -43.01 35.03 36.25
N LYS A 16 -42.48 34.05 35.49
CA LYS A 16 -42.16 32.73 36.06
C LYS A 16 -41.27 31.86 35.15
N GLU A 17 -40.60 30.94 35.82
CA GLU A 17 -39.69 29.93 35.28
C GLU A 17 -40.28 29.17 34.08
N ASN A 18 -39.49 28.97 33.03
CA ASN A 18 -39.73 27.85 32.13
C ASN A 18 -38.43 27.32 31.51
N THR A 19 -37.90 26.26 32.10
CA THR A 19 -36.71 25.54 31.65
C THR A 19 -37.05 24.72 30.40
N LEU A 20 -37.02 25.36 29.23
CA LEU A 20 -37.19 24.66 27.95
C LEU A 20 -35.93 23.86 27.59
N LEU A 21 -35.98 22.57 27.93
CA LEU A 21 -35.12 21.52 27.38
C LEU A 21 -35.25 21.50 25.85
N LEU A 22 -34.30 22.12 25.15
CA LEU A 22 -34.14 21.91 23.71
C LEU A 22 -33.58 20.49 23.46
N PRO A 23 -34.26 19.64 22.67
CA PRO A 23 -33.77 18.30 22.38
C PRO A 23 -32.57 18.34 21.44
N LEU A 24 -31.51 17.61 21.80
CA LEU A 24 -30.33 17.36 20.95
C LEU A 24 -30.76 16.67 19.63
N PRO A 25 -30.52 17.27 18.46
CA PRO A 25 -30.88 16.65 17.19
C PRO A 25 -29.85 15.60 16.72
N LEU A 26 -30.34 14.38 16.48
CA LEU A 26 -30.07 13.56 15.27
C LEU A 26 -28.60 13.31 14.82
N LEU A 27 -27.63 13.25 15.71
CA LEU A 27 -26.25 12.86 15.34
C LEU A 27 -26.04 11.33 15.10
N ASN A 28 -26.97 10.48 15.56
CA ASN A 28 -26.82 9.02 15.43
C ASN A 28 -27.27 8.44 14.08
N SER A 29 -28.28 9.02 13.41
CA SER A 29 -28.85 8.49 12.15
C SER A 29 -27.88 8.60 10.97
N HIS A 30 -27.29 9.78 10.74
CA HIS A 30 -26.27 9.95 9.69
C HIS A 30 -25.07 8.99 9.87
N SER A 31 -24.72 8.66 11.11
CA SER A 31 -23.64 7.72 11.39
C SER A 31 -23.96 6.27 11.00
N SER A 32 -25.24 5.86 10.97
CA SER A 32 -25.64 4.51 10.56
C SER A 32 -25.81 4.43 9.04
N GLU A 33 -26.37 5.46 8.40
CA GLU A 33 -26.49 5.55 6.95
C GLU A 33 -25.11 5.58 6.26
N LEU A 34 -24.17 6.39 6.76
CA LEU A 34 -22.79 6.39 6.27
C LEU A 34 -22.12 5.03 6.47
N ARG A 35 -22.32 4.38 7.63
CA ARG A 35 -21.80 3.01 7.86
C ARG A 35 -22.44 1.98 6.92
N ASN A 36 -23.72 2.09 6.60
CA ASN A 36 -24.40 1.21 5.66
C ASN A 36 -23.89 1.42 4.22
N LEU A 37 -23.71 2.67 3.78
CA LEU A 37 -23.16 3.01 2.48
C LEU A 37 -21.69 2.55 2.33
N LEU A 38 -20.88 2.72 3.39
CA LEU A 38 -19.50 2.25 3.44
C LEU A 38 -19.43 0.71 3.42
N THR A 39 -20.27 0.04 4.21
CA THR A 39 -20.38 -1.42 4.20
C THR A 39 -20.77 -1.92 2.81
N TYR A 40 -21.73 -1.26 2.15
CA TYR A 40 -22.12 -1.58 0.77
C TYR A 40 -20.99 -1.36 -0.25
N ARG A 41 -20.19 -0.28 -0.13
CA ARG A 41 -18.97 -0.07 -0.95
C ARG A 41 -17.93 -1.17 -0.71
N MET A 42 -17.68 -1.55 0.53
CA MET A 42 -16.76 -2.65 0.87
C MET A 42 -17.26 -3.99 0.32
N LEU A 43 -18.58 -4.24 0.33
CA LEU A 43 -19.20 -5.46 -0.20
C LEU A 43 -19.11 -5.61 -1.73
N ARG A 44 -18.77 -4.55 -2.48
CA ARG A 44 -18.49 -4.63 -3.93
C ARG A 44 -17.14 -5.27 -4.27
N TYR A 45 -16.22 -5.35 -3.31
CA TYR A 45 -14.85 -5.82 -3.53
C TYR A 45 -14.58 -7.15 -2.78
N PRO A 46 -14.45 -8.30 -3.48
CA PRO A 46 -14.45 -9.61 -2.84
C PRO A 46 -13.39 -9.85 -1.73
N TYR A 47 -12.26 -9.15 -1.76
CA TYR A 47 -11.23 -9.27 -0.73
C TYR A 47 -11.60 -8.54 0.57
N PHE A 48 -12.31 -7.40 0.50
CA PHE A 48 -12.96 -6.78 1.66
C PHE A 48 -14.07 -7.70 2.20
N CYS A 49 -14.88 -8.31 1.32
CA CYS A 49 -15.93 -9.26 1.70
C CYS A 49 -15.40 -10.48 2.45
N ARG A 50 -14.20 -10.97 2.10
CA ARG A 50 -13.63 -12.17 2.71
C ARG A 50 -13.33 -11.97 4.21
N ILE A 51 -12.77 -10.82 4.57
CA ILE A 51 -12.58 -10.46 5.99
C ILE A 51 -13.92 -10.18 6.67
N TYR A 52 -14.92 -9.63 5.96
CA TYR A 52 -16.25 -9.46 6.56
C TYR A 52 -16.97 -10.81 6.84
N LYS A 53 -16.84 -11.78 5.92
CA LYS A 53 -17.51 -13.09 6.02
C LYS A 53 -16.82 -14.08 6.96
N GLU A 54 -15.49 -14.19 6.93
CA GLU A 54 -14.75 -15.09 7.86
C GLU A 54 -14.96 -14.70 9.34
N PHE A 55 -15.32 -13.44 9.61
CA PHE A 55 -15.54 -12.92 10.96
C PHE A 55 -17.02 -12.95 11.38
N LEU A 56 -17.97 -12.86 10.45
CA LEU A 56 -19.40 -13.12 10.70
C LEU A 56 -19.65 -14.55 11.20
N SER A 57 -18.91 -15.55 10.68
CA SER A 57 -18.95 -16.93 11.19
C SER A 57 -18.45 -17.04 12.64
N CYS A 58 -17.40 -16.31 13.02
CA CYS A 58 -16.92 -16.31 14.42
C CYS A 58 -17.85 -15.56 15.38
N TRP A 59 -18.74 -14.70 14.88
CA TRP A 59 -19.65 -13.91 15.72
C TRP A 59 -20.83 -14.73 16.25
N LEU A 60 -21.26 -15.77 15.51
CA LEU A 60 -22.32 -16.71 15.92
C LEU A 60 -21.86 -17.73 16.99
N GLU A 61 -20.55 -17.98 17.12
CA GLU A 61 -20.00 -19.02 18.01
C GLU A 61 -19.52 -18.51 19.37
N SER A 62 -19.71 -17.23 19.71
CA SER A 62 -19.14 -16.63 20.94
C SER A 62 -20.03 -15.57 21.58
N GLY A 63 -21.32 -15.85 21.69
CA GLY A 63 -22.24 -15.03 22.48
C GLY A 63 -22.04 -15.23 23.99
N ILE A 64 -21.86 -14.13 24.73
CA ILE A 64 -22.37 -13.88 26.09
C ILE A 64 -22.22 -12.38 26.39
N PHE A 65 -23.29 -11.75 26.88
CA PHE A 65 -23.30 -10.37 27.36
C PHE A 65 -22.75 -10.28 28.79
N ASN A 66 -22.17 -9.13 29.15
CA ASN A 66 -22.55 -8.51 30.43
C ASN A 66 -22.28 -6.99 30.46
N LEU A 67 -23.19 -6.26 31.10
CA LEU A 67 -23.11 -4.81 31.31
C LEU A 67 -22.30 -4.49 32.57
N GLY A 68 -21.50 -3.44 32.52
CA GLY A 68 -20.75 -2.89 33.66
C GLY A 68 -20.65 -1.37 33.55
N VAL A 69 -20.85 -0.67 34.66
CA VAL A 69 -21.25 0.76 34.68
C VAL A 69 -20.28 1.60 35.51
N TRP A 70 -20.02 2.84 35.06
CA TRP A 70 -19.40 3.98 35.77
C TRP A 70 -17.86 3.99 36.02
N PRO A 71 -17.25 5.17 36.36
CA PRO A 71 -17.72 6.56 36.15
C PRO A 71 -16.70 7.47 35.40
N LYS A 72 -17.15 8.66 35.00
CA LYS A 72 -16.33 9.73 34.41
C LYS A 72 -15.36 10.33 35.44
N LYS A 73 -14.16 10.74 34.98
CA LYS A 73 -13.48 11.95 35.50
C LYS A 73 -13.08 12.85 34.35
N ILE A 74 -13.48 14.11 34.47
CA ILE A 74 -13.15 15.21 33.56
C ILE A 74 -11.87 15.84 34.06
N HIS A 75 -10.92 16.14 33.16
CA HIS A 75 -9.99 17.24 33.36
C HIS A 75 -9.91 18.04 32.07
N ASP A 76 -10.21 19.33 32.22
CA ASP A 76 -10.12 20.38 31.21
C ASP A 76 -8.71 20.97 31.28
N THR A 77 -8.08 21.24 30.13
CA THR A 77 -7.00 22.22 30.04
C THR A 77 -6.86 22.73 28.60
N THR A 78 -7.31 23.96 28.39
CA THR A 78 -7.33 24.66 27.10
C THR A 78 -6.09 25.55 26.91
N GLN A 79 -5.76 25.90 25.66
CA GLN A 79 -4.83 26.97 25.21
C GLN A 79 -3.31 26.69 25.41
N ARG A 80 -2.40 26.90 24.44
CA ARG A 80 -2.29 27.84 23.31
C ARG A 80 -1.40 27.29 22.18
N TYR A 81 -1.60 27.74 20.94
CA TYR A 81 -0.65 28.50 20.11
C TYR A 81 -1.22 28.72 18.70
N ASN A 82 -1.60 29.97 18.41
CA ASN A 82 -1.64 30.51 17.04
C ASN A 82 -0.17 30.81 16.62
N GLU A 83 0.22 31.20 15.41
CA GLU A 83 -0.45 31.77 14.23
C GLU A 83 0.56 31.65 13.05
N TYR A 84 0.15 31.63 11.79
CA TYR A 84 0.86 32.23 10.63
C TYR A 84 0.09 31.93 9.34
N GLU A 85 -0.38 32.98 8.68
CA GLU A 85 -1.04 32.97 7.37
C GLU A 85 -0.82 34.33 6.67
N ALA A 86 -1.18 34.39 5.38
CA ALA A 86 -1.06 35.50 4.43
C ALA A 86 0.39 35.75 3.91
N GLN A 87 0.62 36.06 2.63
CA GLN A 87 -0.28 36.63 1.60
C GLN A 87 -0.07 36.02 0.19
N MET A 88 -1.12 36.13 -0.64
CA MET A 88 -1.07 35.99 -2.11
C MET A 88 -1.57 37.28 -2.75
N GLN A 89 -0.96 37.75 -3.85
CA GLN A 89 -1.67 38.37 -4.99
C GLN A 89 -0.74 38.66 -6.19
N THR A 90 -1.24 38.36 -7.40
CA THR A 90 -0.93 39.00 -8.72
C THR A 90 0.53 38.93 -9.26
N ASP A 91 0.81 38.87 -10.56
CA ASP A 91 -0.06 39.03 -11.74
C ASP A 91 0.41 38.26 -13.00
N GLN A 92 -0.32 38.40 -14.10
CA GLN A 92 -0.17 37.66 -15.37
C GLN A 92 1.05 38.07 -16.23
N THR A 93 1.93 37.11 -16.56
CA THR A 93 2.63 36.96 -17.88
C THR A 93 3.38 35.62 -17.87
N GLY A 94 3.37 34.81 -18.94
CA GLY A 94 4.18 33.57 -18.91
C GLY A 94 4.00 32.47 -19.97
N THR A 95 3.23 32.65 -21.05
CA THR A 95 2.95 31.55 -22.02
C THR A 95 4.18 31.00 -22.75
N GLN A 96 5.35 31.62 -22.62
CA GLN A 96 6.65 31.10 -23.11
C GLN A 96 7.56 30.51 -22.02
N GLU A 97 7.28 30.72 -20.73
CA GLU A 97 8.05 30.09 -19.65
C GLU A 97 7.59 28.67 -19.35
N ILE A 98 6.30 28.35 -19.58
CA ILE A 98 5.69 27.05 -19.26
C ILE A 98 6.46 25.86 -19.86
N HIS A 99 6.89 25.94 -21.12
CA HIS A 99 7.68 24.86 -21.74
C HIS A 99 9.07 24.72 -21.09
N ARG A 100 9.71 25.84 -20.72
CA ARG A 100 11.08 25.89 -20.19
C ARG A 100 11.16 25.68 -18.67
N SER A 101 10.03 25.79 -17.97
CA SER A 101 9.86 25.30 -16.60
C SER A 101 9.55 23.81 -16.61
N GLN A 102 8.65 23.33 -17.47
CA GLN A 102 8.35 21.90 -17.59
C GLN A 102 9.60 21.06 -17.89
N ASP A 103 10.44 21.46 -18.85
CA ASP A 103 11.70 20.74 -19.12
C ASP A 103 12.64 20.73 -17.91
N ARG A 104 12.73 21.85 -17.15
CA ARG A 104 13.59 21.93 -15.95
C ARG A 104 13.02 21.19 -14.75
N ASP A 105 11.71 21.17 -14.58
CA ASP A 105 11.03 20.39 -13.54
C ASP A 105 11.12 18.89 -13.85
N PHE A 106 11.09 18.50 -15.13
CA PHE A 106 11.30 17.12 -15.59
C PHE A 106 12.77 16.69 -15.46
N GLU A 107 13.74 17.55 -15.77
CA GLU A 107 15.17 17.34 -15.49
C GLU A 107 15.47 17.31 -13.98
N ALA A 108 14.78 18.11 -13.16
CA ALA A 108 14.91 18.08 -11.71
C ALA A 108 14.30 16.79 -11.13
N MET A 109 13.13 16.37 -11.60
CA MET A 109 12.45 15.15 -11.18
C MET A 109 13.21 13.88 -11.58
N THR A 110 13.93 13.91 -12.72
CA THR A 110 14.86 12.83 -13.10
C THR A 110 16.17 12.85 -12.31
N LYS A 111 16.67 14.01 -11.88
CA LYS A 111 17.82 14.11 -10.95
C LYS A 111 17.51 13.72 -9.49
N LEU A 112 16.23 13.69 -9.09
CA LEU A 112 15.82 13.49 -7.71
C LEU A 112 15.59 12.02 -7.28
N HIS A 113 15.58 11.06 -8.21
CA HIS A 113 15.16 9.68 -7.91
C HIS A 113 16.12 8.61 -8.48
N ILE A 114 17.12 8.25 -7.67
CA ILE A 114 17.96 7.05 -7.90
C ILE A 114 17.09 5.80 -7.68
N PRO A 115 16.94 4.88 -8.65
CA PRO A 115 16.19 3.64 -8.47
C PRO A 115 16.92 2.69 -7.51
N VAL A 116 16.17 1.86 -6.77
CA VAL A 116 16.74 1.01 -5.73
C VAL A 116 17.44 -0.20 -6.34
N MET A 117 18.72 -0.41 -6.03
CA MET A 117 19.51 -1.56 -6.53
C MET A 117 19.48 -1.68 -8.07
N VAL A 118 19.61 -0.53 -8.77
CA VAL A 118 19.46 -0.44 -10.23
C VAL A 118 20.45 -1.34 -10.98
N ASP A 119 21.70 -1.39 -10.55
CA ASP A 119 22.73 -2.21 -11.17
C ASP A 119 22.50 -3.70 -10.90
N GLU A 120 22.06 -4.09 -9.71
CA GLU A 120 21.69 -5.48 -9.42
C GLU A 120 20.51 -5.93 -10.27
N VAL A 121 19.50 -5.08 -10.46
CA VAL A 121 18.36 -5.35 -11.35
C VAL A 121 18.82 -5.57 -12.78
N VAL A 122 19.61 -4.64 -13.35
CA VAL A 122 20.10 -4.76 -14.73
C VAL A 122 21.04 -5.96 -14.89
N ARG A 123 21.93 -6.24 -13.93
CA ARG A 123 22.79 -7.44 -13.95
C ARG A 123 21.99 -8.75 -13.84
N CYS A 124 20.91 -8.78 -13.07
CA CYS A 124 20.06 -9.97 -12.93
C CYS A 124 19.18 -10.20 -14.15
N LEU A 125 18.63 -9.15 -14.77
CA LEU A 125 17.89 -9.24 -16.04
C LEU A 125 18.79 -9.55 -17.23
N ALA A 126 20.05 -9.09 -17.20
CA ALA A 126 21.07 -9.31 -18.23
C ALA A 126 20.59 -9.04 -19.67
N PRO A 127 20.03 -7.85 -19.96
CA PRO A 127 19.38 -7.55 -21.24
C PRO A 127 20.33 -7.73 -22.43
N GLN A 128 19.78 -8.32 -23.50
CA GLN A 128 20.43 -8.59 -24.78
C GLN A 128 19.59 -8.01 -25.93
N LYS A 129 20.22 -7.86 -27.08
CA LYS A 129 19.59 -7.40 -28.32
C LYS A 129 18.37 -8.24 -28.73
N GLY A 130 17.30 -7.56 -29.15
CA GLY A 130 16.05 -8.13 -29.63
C GLY A 130 15.09 -8.65 -28.55
N GLN A 131 15.44 -8.48 -27.26
CA GLN A 131 14.67 -9.06 -26.16
C GLN A 131 13.43 -8.24 -25.77
N THR A 132 12.42 -8.94 -25.22
CA THR A 132 11.17 -8.34 -24.75
C THR A 132 11.02 -8.47 -23.23
N PHE A 133 10.84 -7.34 -22.55
CA PHE A 133 10.71 -7.23 -21.11
C PHE A 133 9.35 -6.67 -20.69
N LEU A 134 8.97 -6.95 -19.44
CA LEU A 134 7.82 -6.35 -18.76
C LEU A 134 8.27 -5.78 -17.42
N ASP A 135 8.18 -4.46 -17.28
CA ASP A 135 8.25 -3.77 -16.00
C ASP A 135 6.83 -3.73 -15.44
N MET A 136 6.52 -4.53 -14.42
CA MET A 136 5.17 -4.58 -13.83
C MET A 136 4.87 -3.38 -12.91
N THR A 137 5.87 -2.55 -12.65
CA THR A 137 5.91 -1.57 -11.55
C THR A 137 6.66 -0.32 -12.02
N PHE A 138 6.28 0.20 -13.18
CA PHE A 138 7.04 1.23 -13.89
C PHE A 138 7.36 2.45 -13.01
N GLY A 139 6.43 2.92 -12.18
CA GLY A 139 6.64 4.05 -11.29
C GLY A 139 7.05 5.32 -12.05
N SER A 140 8.26 5.81 -11.82
CA SER A 140 8.84 6.94 -12.57
C SER A 140 9.64 6.52 -13.81
N GLY A 141 9.73 5.22 -14.10
CA GLY A 141 10.48 4.63 -15.23
C GLY A 141 11.99 4.53 -15.00
N GLY A 142 12.46 4.55 -13.76
CA GLY A 142 13.88 4.52 -13.43
C GLY A 142 14.59 3.24 -13.90
N HIS A 143 14.07 2.07 -13.51
CA HIS A 143 14.61 0.79 -13.96
C HIS A 143 14.41 0.58 -15.46
N THR A 144 13.22 0.88 -16.01
CA THR A 144 12.95 0.86 -17.46
C THR A 144 14.00 1.63 -18.27
N ARG A 145 14.38 2.85 -17.85
CA ARG A 145 15.45 3.63 -18.53
C ARG A 145 16.82 2.98 -18.38
N ALA A 146 17.18 2.45 -17.21
CA ALA A 146 18.47 1.78 -17.00
C ALA A 146 18.63 0.50 -17.86
N ILE A 147 17.54 -0.24 -18.10
CA ILE A 147 17.53 -1.40 -19.00
C ILE A 147 17.75 -0.92 -20.46
N LEU A 148 17.08 0.15 -20.91
CA LEU A 148 17.26 0.75 -22.24
C LEU A 148 18.64 1.38 -22.48
N GLN A 149 19.26 1.92 -21.43
CA GLN A 149 20.65 2.39 -21.47
C GLN A 149 21.65 1.25 -21.63
N LYS A 150 21.27 0.03 -21.20
CA LYS A 150 22.14 -1.15 -21.31
C LYS A 150 22.05 -1.83 -22.68
N GLU A 151 20.86 -1.86 -23.28
CA GLU A 151 20.63 -2.27 -24.67
C GLU A 151 19.45 -1.48 -25.26
N SER A 152 19.66 -0.92 -26.45
CA SER A 152 18.74 -0.01 -27.14
C SER A 152 17.70 -0.71 -28.02
N ASP A 153 18.01 -1.93 -28.46
CA ASP A 153 17.15 -2.79 -29.26
C ASP A 153 16.44 -3.80 -28.35
N ILE A 154 15.54 -3.30 -27.51
CA ILE A 154 14.66 -4.09 -26.64
C ILE A 154 13.24 -3.54 -26.72
N THR A 155 12.25 -4.39 -26.48
CA THR A 155 10.86 -3.96 -26.26
C THR A 155 10.52 -4.05 -24.77
N LEU A 156 9.95 -3.00 -24.19
CA LEU A 156 9.57 -2.88 -22.79
C LEU A 156 8.09 -2.56 -22.67
N TYR A 157 7.34 -3.49 -22.09
CA TYR A 157 5.98 -3.27 -21.63
C TYR A 157 6.06 -2.61 -20.24
N ALA A 158 5.59 -1.37 -20.12
CA ALA A 158 5.63 -0.58 -18.90
C ALA A 158 4.23 -0.55 -18.27
N LEU A 159 4.01 -1.38 -17.25
CA LEU A 159 2.76 -1.46 -16.52
C LEU A 159 2.85 -0.68 -15.21
N ASP A 160 1.82 0.11 -14.92
CA ASP A 160 1.53 0.57 -13.56
C ASP A 160 0.01 0.65 -13.35
N ARG A 161 -0.44 0.59 -12.10
CA ARG A 161 -1.85 0.83 -11.75
C ARG A 161 -2.15 2.30 -11.58
N ASP A 162 -1.16 3.09 -11.14
CA ASP A 162 -1.27 4.51 -10.84
C ASP A 162 -1.32 5.34 -12.14
N PRO A 163 -2.40 6.11 -12.40
CA PRO A 163 -2.49 6.98 -13.57
C PRO A 163 -1.33 7.96 -13.71
N THR A 164 -0.72 8.40 -12.60
CA THR A 164 0.44 9.31 -12.64
C THR A 164 1.67 8.63 -13.23
N ALA A 165 1.92 7.37 -12.87
CA ALA A 165 3.02 6.57 -13.43
C ALA A 165 2.76 6.22 -14.90
N TYR A 166 1.51 5.89 -15.25
CA TYR A 166 1.11 5.63 -16.62
C TYR A 166 1.27 6.83 -17.55
N ALA A 167 0.93 8.05 -17.12
CA ALA A 167 1.17 9.26 -17.91
C ALA A 167 2.66 9.49 -18.22
N ILE A 168 3.55 9.19 -17.25
CA ILE A 168 5.00 9.21 -17.47
C ILE A 168 5.44 8.09 -18.44
N ALA A 169 4.80 6.92 -18.39
CA ALA A 169 5.05 5.84 -19.34
C ALA A 169 4.58 6.18 -20.77
N GLU A 170 3.46 6.90 -20.93
CA GLU A 170 2.99 7.40 -22.22
C GLU A 170 3.98 8.42 -22.80
N GLN A 171 4.38 9.43 -22.04
CA GLN A 171 5.42 10.41 -22.44
C GLN A 171 6.74 9.71 -22.81
N LEU A 172 7.15 8.70 -22.04
CA LEU A 172 8.36 7.93 -22.36
C LEU A 172 8.18 7.05 -23.60
N SER A 173 6.96 6.60 -23.91
CA SER A 173 6.66 5.88 -25.16
C SER A 173 6.70 6.77 -26.40
N GLU A 174 6.38 8.07 -26.28
CA GLU A 174 6.56 9.04 -27.38
C GLU A 174 8.04 9.25 -27.72
N LEU A 175 8.92 9.23 -26.69
CA LEU A 175 10.37 9.32 -26.84
C LEU A 175 11.01 8.02 -27.38
N TYR A 176 10.39 6.87 -27.09
CA TYR A 176 10.88 5.54 -27.48
C TYR A 176 9.79 4.69 -28.17
N PRO A 177 9.24 5.14 -29.32
CA PRO A 177 7.99 4.60 -29.89
C PRO A 177 8.11 3.18 -30.47
N LYS A 178 9.34 2.66 -30.61
CA LYS A 178 9.58 1.26 -31.00
C LYS A 178 9.80 0.36 -29.79
N GLN A 179 10.34 0.90 -28.71
CA GLN A 179 10.75 0.14 -27.54
C GLN A 179 9.65 0.08 -26.47
N ILE A 180 9.06 1.22 -26.09
CA ILE A 180 8.18 1.29 -24.91
C ILE A 180 6.71 1.18 -25.30
N ARG A 181 5.97 0.37 -24.52
CA ARG A 181 4.51 0.23 -24.61
C ARG A 181 3.91 0.42 -23.22
N ALA A 182 3.31 1.58 -22.99
CA ALA A 182 2.64 1.91 -21.73
C ALA A 182 1.35 1.08 -21.53
N MET A 183 1.08 0.66 -20.29
CA MET A 183 -0.12 -0.08 -19.92
C MET A 183 -0.65 0.38 -18.55
N LEU A 184 -1.93 0.74 -18.48
CA LEU A 184 -2.60 1.13 -17.23
C LEU A 184 -3.35 -0.06 -16.64
N GLY A 185 -2.84 -0.66 -15.55
CA GLY A 185 -3.42 -1.89 -15.01
C GLY A 185 -2.86 -2.34 -13.67
N GLN A 186 -3.70 -3.04 -12.91
CA GLN A 186 -3.27 -3.84 -11.76
C GLN A 186 -2.60 -5.14 -12.25
N PHE A 187 -1.86 -5.85 -11.39
CA PHE A 187 -1.15 -7.07 -11.79
C PHE A 187 -2.14 -8.18 -12.23
N SER A 188 -3.31 -8.23 -11.60
CA SER A 188 -4.44 -9.09 -12.01
C SER A 188 -5.02 -8.75 -13.40
N GLN A 189 -4.76 -7.55 -13.92
CA GLN A 189 -5.15 -7.10 -15.26
C GLN A 189 -4.04 -7.31 -16.30
N ALA A 190 -2.80 -7.55 -15.86
CA ALA A 190 -1.62 -7.62 -16.73
C ALA A 190 -1.72 -8.66 -17.85
N GLU A 191 -2.27 -9.85 -17.57
CA GLU A 191 -2.47 -10.89 -18.59
C GLU A 191 -3.36 -10.39 -19.75
N ALA A 192 -4.51 -9.78 -19.44
CA ALA A 192 -5.43 -9.30 -20.46
C ALA A 192 -4.82 -8.15 -21.28
N LEU A 193 -4.04 -7.28 -20.64
CA LEU A 193 -3.33 -6.17 -21.29
C LEU A 193 -2.23 -6.67 -22.24
N LEU A 194 -1.42 -7.64 -21.81
CA LEU A 194 -0.39 -8.28 -22.63
C LEU A 194 -0.99 -8.97 -23.86
N MET A 195 -2.05 -9.77 -23.67
CA MET A 195 -2.76 -10.42 -24.78
C MET A 195 -3.35 -9.41 -25.76
N LYS A 196 -3.96 -8.32 -25.25
CA LYS A 196 -4.48 -7.21 -26.10
C LYS A 196 -3.38 -6.52 -26.89
N ALA A 197 -2.16 -6.41 -26.34
CA ALA A 197 -1.00 -5.85 -27.01
C ALA A 197 -0.27 -6.83 -27.95
N GLY A 198 -0.82 -8.04 -28.14
CA GLY A 198 -0.30 -9.09 -29.03
C GLY A 198 0.77 -10.00 -28.42
N VAL A 199 1.16 -9.78 -27.17
CA VAL A 199 2.16 -10.62 -26.47
C VAL A 199 1.57 -11.99 -26.19
N GLN A 200 2.26 -13.05 -26.62
CA GLN A 200 1.84 -14.42 -26.37
C GLN A 200 2.45 -14.97 -25.07
N PRO A 201 1.81 -15.93 -24.39
CA PRO A 201 2.42 -16.66 -23.29
C PRO A 201 3.75 -17.30 -23.72
N GLY A 202 4.73 -17.33 -22.83
CA GLY A 202 6.05 -17.91 -23.12
C GLY A 202 6.94 -17.11 -24.08
N THR A 203 6.73 -15.80 -24.28
CA THR A 203 7.54 -14.95 -25.18
C THR A 203 8.37 -13.86 -24.51
N LEU A 204 8.15 -13.53 -23.24
CA LEU A 204 8.95 -12.53 -22.53
C LEU A 204 10.32 -13.08 -22.13
N ASP A 205 11.38 -12.31 -22.36
CA ASP A 205 12.75 -12.58 -21.91
C ASP A 205 12.96 -12.22 -20.44
N GLY A 206 12.26 -11.20 -19.94
CA GLY A 206 12.37 -10.81 -18.53
C GLY A 206 11.16 -10.09 -17.97
N VAL A 207 10.99 -10.18 -16.65
CA VAL A 207 9.95 -9.48 -15.89
C VAL A 207 10.57 -8.85 -14.64
N LEU A 208 10.28 -7.57 -14.41
CA LEU A 208 10.63 -6.82 -13.20
C LEU A 208 9.40 -6.56 -12.34
N LEU A 209 9.58 -6.68 -11.02
CA LEU A 209 8.62 -6.33 -9.97
C LEU A 209 9.34 -5.55 -8.86
N ASP A 210 9.29 -4.22 -8.88
CA ASP A 210 9.75 -3.33 -7.81
C ASP A 210 8.57 -2.93 -6.91
N LEU A 211 8.45 -3.61 -5.77
CA LEU A 211 7.21 -3.63 -4.98
C LEU A 211 7.08 -2.44 -4.02
N GLY A 212 5.85 -2.13 -3.60
CA GLY A 212 5.58 -1.10 -2.60
C GLY A 212 5.14 0.23 -3.22
N CYS A 213 5.59 1.35 -2.64
CA CYS A 213 5.19 2.70 -3.08
C CYS A 213 6.27 3.34 -3.94
N SER A 214 5.85 4.02 -5.00
CA SER A 214 6.72 4.94 -5.71
C SER A 214 7.07 6.16 -4.84
N SER A 215 8.16 6.85 -5.19
CA SER A 215 8.51 8.14 -4.57
C SER A 215 7.38 9.15 -4.68
N MET A 216 6.79 9.25 -5.87
CA MET A 216 5.68 10.15 -6.21
C MET A 216 4.49 9.99 -5.25
N GLN A 217 4.14 8.75 -4.87
CA GLN A 217 3.07 8.47 -3.91
C GLN A 217 3.41 8.88 -2.47
N LEU A 218 4.68 8.83 -2.06
CA LEU A 218 5.14 9.18 -0.71
C LEU A 218 5.42 10.68 -0.55
N ASP A 219 5.82 11.34 -1.65
CA ASP A 219 6.21 12.74 -1.67
C ASP A 219 5.01 13.67 -1.90
N ALA A 220 3.92 13.18 -2.47
CA ALA A 220 2.61 13.83 -2.63
C ALA A 220 1.73 13.68 -1.36
N PRO A 221 1.53 14.73 -0.54
CA PRO A 221 0.77 14.61 0.72
C PRO A 221 -0.69 14.21 0.51
N GLU A 222 -1.33 14.70 -0.56
CA GLU A 222 -2.72 14.47 -0.91
C GLU A 222 -3.06 13.00 -1.17
N ARG A 223 -2.04 12.18 -1.49
CA ARG A 223 -2.17 10.72 -1.69
C ARG A 223 -2.28 9.94 -0.38
N GLY A 224 -1.92 10.53 0.77
CA GLY A 224 -2.14 9.94 2.10
C GLY A 224 -1.20 8.81 2.53
N PHE A 225 -0.12 8.53 1.79
CA PHE A 225 0.85 7.47 2.15
C PHE A 225 1.88 7.93 3.20
N SER A 226 2.10 9.24 3.34
CA SER A 226 3.18 9.79 4.16
C SER A 226 2.83 9.84 5.65
N LEU A 227 3.81 9.46 6.48
CA LEU A 227 3.81 9.74 7.93
C LEU A 227 4.41 11.11 8.28
N ARG A 228 5.09 11.77 7.33
CA ARG A 228 5.82 13.02 7.56
C ARG A 228 5.05 14.25 7.08
N LYS A 229 4.41 14.14 5.91
CA LYS A 229 3.57 15.19 5.33
C LYS A 229 2.11 14.87 5.65
N ASP A 230 1.37 15.84 6.19
CA ASP A 230 -0.05 15.63 6.52
C ASP A 230 -0.92 15.74 5.28
N GLY A 231 -1.95 14.90 5.19
CA GLY A 231 -2.85 14.84 4.05
C GLY A 231 -4.09 13.98 4.33
N PRO A 232 -5.02 13.88 3.37
CA PRO A 232 -6.17 12.99 3.47
C PRO A 232 -5.71 11.55 3.68
N LEU A 233 -6.41 10.79 4.52
CA LEU A 233 -6.10 9.39 4.79
C LEU A 233 -6.63 8.49 3.64
N ASP A 234 -6.11 8.66 2.42
CA ASP A 234 -6.55 7.93 1.23
C ASP A 234 -5.82 6.59 1.06
N MET A 235 -4.50 6.62 0.80
CA MET A 235 -3.64 5.45 0.56
C MET A 235 -3.95 4.60 -0.68
N ARG A 236 -4.86 4.99 -1.59
CA ARG A 236 -5.10 4.24 -2.84
C ARG A 236 -4.01 4.56 -3.88
N MET A 237 -3.40 3.52 -4.44
CA MET A 237 -2.42 3.64 -5.54
C MET A 237 -3.08 4.09 -6.85
N ASP A 238 -4.37 3.81 -7.03
CA ASP A 238 -5.14 4.11 -8.24
C ASP A 238 -6.52 4.72 -7.94
N GLY A 239 -6.62 5.51 -6.88
CA GLY A 239 -7.88 6.08 -6.39
C GLY A 239 -8.72 6.83 -7.44
N GLY A 240 -8.06 7.51 -8.39
CA GLY A 240 -8.74 8.19 -9.51
C GLY A 240 -9.44 7.24 -10.51
N ARG A 241 -9.03 5.97 -10.59
CA ARG A 241 -9.67 4.95 -11.44
C ARG A 241 -10.87 4.29 -10.78
N TYR A 242 -10.90 4.28 -9.44
CA TYR A 242 -11.91 3.58 -8.64
C TYR A 242 -12.40 4.48 -7.50
N PRO A 243 -13.17 5.55 -7.79
CA PRO A 243 -13.58 6.54 -6.78
C PRO A 243 -14.41 5.93 -5.63
N ASP A 244 -15.21 4.90 -5.92
CA ASP A 244 -16.01 4.13 -4.95
C ASP A 244 -15.19 3.14 -4.10
N MET A 245 -13.91 2.91 -4.42
CA MET A 245 -13.04 1.98 -3.68
C MET A 245 -12.72 2.56 -2.30
N PRO A 246 -12.91 1.80 -1.20
CA PRO A 246 -12.66 2.29 0.15
C PRO A 246 -11.23 2.84 0.35
N THR A 247 -11.16 4.05 0.90
CA THR A 247 -9.92 4.69 1.37
C THR A 247 -9.46 4.09 2.70
N ALA A 248 -8.24 4.42 3.14
CA ALA A 248 -7.79 4.13 4.50
C ALA A 248 -8.68 4.82 5.56
N ALA A 249 -9.23 6.01 5.27
CA ALA A 249 -10.20 6.71 6.12
C ALA A 249 -11.48 5.88 6.29
N ASP A 250 -12.03 5.34 5.20
CA ASP A 250 -13.21 4.47 5.22
C ASP A 250 -12.94 3.23 6.08
N VAL A 251 -11.77 2.60 5.90
CA VAL A 251 -11.35 1.43 6.66
C VAL A 251 -11.26 1.72 8.16
N VAL A 252 -10.58 2.80 8.57
CA VAL A 252 -10.41 3.12 10.00
C VAL A 252 -11.70 3.61 10.65
N ASN A 253 -12.66 4.17 9.89
CA ASN A 253 -13.92 4.66 10.45
C ASN A 253 -15.05 3.61 10.45
N ALA A 254 -15.07 2.68 9.50
CA ALA A 254 -16.14 1.68 9.36
C ALA A 254 -15.88 0.36 10.12
N LEU A 255 -14.70 -0.25 9.98
CA LEU A 255 -14.47 -1.63 10.45
C LEU A 255 -14.50 -1.77 11.98
N ASP A 256 -14.96 -2.89 12.51
CA ASP A 256 -14.91 -3.15 13.95
C ASP A 256 -13.46 -3.32 14.48
N GLN A 257 -13.34 -3.35 15.82
CA GLN A 257 -12.04 -3.44 16.50
C GLN A 257 -11.29 -4.75 16.19
N GLN A 258 -12.00 -5.86 15.98
CA GLN A 258 -11.42 -7.17 15.70
C GLN A 258 -10.89 -7.24 14.27
N ALA A 259 -11.66 -6.74 13.29
CA ALA A 259 -11.23 -6.60 11.91
C ALA A 259 -10.00 -5.67 11.78
N LEU A 260 -10.02 -4.50 12.44
CA LEU A 260 -8.85 -3.60 12.50
C LEU A 260 -7.64 -4.28 13.14
N ALA A 261 -7.80 -4.99 14.26
CA ALA A 261 -6.71 -5.73 14.90
C ALA A 261 -6.21 -6.90 14.03
N SER A 262 -7.05 -7.49 13.17
CA SER A 262 -6.67 -8.53 12.21
C SER A 262 -5.80 -7.95 11.09
N ILE A 263 -6.20 -6.83 10.49
CA ILE A 263 -5.45 -6.09 9.47
C ILE A 263 -4.06 -5.70 9.99
N LEU A 264 -4.01 -5.06 11.17
CA LEU A 264 -2.75 -4.62 11.79
C LEU A 264 -1.81 -5.80 12.10
N ARG A 265 -2.35 -6.92 12.59
CA ARG A 265 -1.55 -8.14 12.85
C ARG A 265 -1.03 -8.76 11.56
N THR A 266 -1.89 -8.89 10.56
CA THR A 266 -1.61 -9.67 9.34
C THR A 266 -0.69 -8.91 8.38
N TYR A 267 -1.00 -7.64 8.12
CA TYR A 267 -0.32 -6.83 7.12
C TYR A 267 0.76 -5.90 7.72
N GLY A 268 0.63 -5.52 8.99
CA GLY A 268 1.67 -4.74 9.70
C GLY A 268 2.68 -5.59 10.47
N GLU A 269 2.42 -6.89 10.65
CA GLU A 269 3.12 -7.75 11.63
C GLU A 269 3.21 -7.04 13.01
N GLU A 270 2.12 -6.38 13.42
CA GLU A 270 2.07 -5.51 14.59
C GLU A 270 1.72 -6.27 15.88
N LYS A 271 2.65 -6.28 16.83
CA LYS A 271 2.49 -6.96 18.13
C LYS A 271 1.37 -6.33 18.97
N HIS A 272 1.22 -5.02 18.90
CA HIS A 272 0.24 -4.26 19.68
C HIS A 272 -1.08 -4.02 18.93
N ALA A 273 -1.39 -4.82 17.91
CA ALA A 273 -2.54 -4.64 17.03
C ALA A 273 -3.88 -4.43 17.76
N LYS A 274 -4.15 -5.21 18.85
CA LYS A 274 -5.36 -5.04 19.67
C LYS A 274 -5.42 -3.65 20.35
N LYS A 275 -4.29 -3.15 20.84
CA LYS A 275 -4.19 -1.85 21.54
C LYS A 275 -4.41 -0.69 20.57
N ILE A 276 -3.76 -0.76 19.41
CA ILE A 276 -3.87 0.25 18.35
C ILE A 276 -5.29 0.28 17.78
N ALA A 277 -5.89 -0.88 17.50
CA ALA A 277 -7.29 -0.95 17.08
C ALA A 277 -8.25 -0.36 18.13
N SER A 278 -8.01 -0.61 19.42
CA SER A 278 -8.79 0.01 20.51
C SER A 278 -8.70 1.54 20.49
N ALA A 279 -7.50 2.08 20.32
CA ALA A 279 -7.28 3.53 20.26
C ALA A 279 -7.95 4.18 19.04
N ILE A 280 -7.90 3.52 17.87
CA ILE A 280 -8.60 3.96 16.66
C ILE A 280 -10.12 4.00 16.88
N VAL A 281 -10.70 2.94 17.46
CA VAL A 281 -12.14 2.84 17.73
C VAL A 281 -12.59 3.87 18.78
N GLN A 282 -11.78 4.11 19.81
CA GLN A 282 -12.05 5.14 20.82
C GLN A 282 -11.98 6.54 20.21
N ALA A 283 -10.95 6.86 19.42
CA ALA A 283 -10.79 8.17 18.81
C ALA A 283 -11.94 8.50 17.84
N ARG A 284 -12.31 7.56 16.96
CA ARG A 284 -13.38 7.78 15.97
C ARG A 284 -14.78 7.92 16.58
N SER A 285 -14.99 7.48 17.81
CA SER A 285 -16.26 7.69 18.53
C SER A 285 -16.46 9.15 18.99
N LEU A 286 -15.40 9.95 18.96
CA LEU A 286 -15.45 11.40 19.21
C LEU A 286 -15.56 12.16 17.88
N TYR A 287 -14.64 11.93 16.95
CA TYR A 287 -14.61 12.57 15.64
C TYR A 287 -14.05 11.63 14.56
N PRO A 288 -14.59 11.62 13.32
CA PRO A 288 -14.06 10.81 12.22
C PRO A 288 -12.58 11.08 11.93
N ILE A 289 -11.81 10.02 11.71
CA ILE A 289 -10.37 10.11 11.42
C ILE A 289 -10.22 10.32 9.91
N SER A 290 -9.77 11.50 9.49
CA SER A 290 -9.71 11.90 8.07
C SER A 290 -8.31 12.22 7.54
N ARG A 291 -7.32 12.45 8.41
CA ARG A 291 -5.94 12.80 8.02
C ARG A 291 -4.86 11.85 8.52
N THR A 292 -3.70 11.85 7.86
CA THR A 292 -2.55 11.00 8.21
C THR A 292 -1.96 11.37 9.56
N GLN A 293 -1.75 12.66 9.89
CA GLN A 293 -1.26 13.06 11.21
C GLN A 293 -2.22 12.65 12.33
N GLN A 294 -3.54 12.77 12.12
CA GLN A 294 -4.53 12.33 13.12
C GLN A 294 -4.34 10.85 13.47
N LEU A 295 -4.27 9.97 12.45
CA LEU A 295 -4.02 8.55 12.67
C LEU A 295 -2.66 8.29 13.34
N ALA A 296 -1.61 9.01 12.92
CA ALA A 296 -0.27 8.88 13.51
C ALA A 296 -0.26 9.28 14.99
N SER A 297 -0.92 10.38 15.36
CA SER A 297 -1.08 10.86 16.74
C SER A 297 -1.91 9.92 17.61
N ILE A 298 -3.03 9.38 17.08
CA ILE A 298 -3.85 8.38 17.78
C ILE A 298 -3.03 7.11 18.09
N VAL A 299 -2.24 6.65 17.12
CA VAL A 299 -1.38 5.48 17.31
C VAL A 299 -0.24 5.79 18.30
N ALA A 300 0.35 6.98 18.26
CA ALA A 300 1.41 7.39 19.19
C ALA A 300 0.90 7.55 20.62
N GLY A 301 -0.22 8.24 20.83
CA GLY A 301 -0.86 8.48 22.13
C GLY A 301 -1.33 7.21 22.85
N ALA A 302 -1.46 6.08 22.12
CA ALA A 302 -1.70 4.77 22.72
C ALA A 302 -0.47 4.19 23.47
N PHE A 303 0.69 4.87 23.50
CA PHE A 303 1.93 4.39 24.11
C PHE A 303 2.64 5.49 24.92
N PRO A 304 3.51 5.14 25.89
CA PRO A 304 4.34 6.14 26.57
C PRO A 304 5.27 6.84 25.56
N PRO A 305 5.64 8.13 25.77
CA PRO A 305 6.47 8.89 24.84
C PRO A 305 7.78 8.20 24.44
N SER A 306 8.41 7.48 25.38
CA SER A 306 9.63 6.69 25.14
C SER A 306 9.47 5.61 24.08
N ALA A 307 8.27 5.08 23.85
CA ALA A 307 8.00 4.02 22.90
C ALA A 307 7.76 4.51 21.46
N VAL A 308 7.48 5.81 21.25
CA VAL A 308 7.11 6.38 19.94
C VAL A 308 8.22 6.18 18.89
N PHE A 309 9.48 6.26 19.32
CA PHE A 309 10.68 6.11 18.49
C PHE A 309 11.62 4.98 18.94
N ALA A 310 11.19 4.12 19.88
CA ALA A 310 11.99 3.00 20.38
C ALA A 310 12.25 1.88 19.36
N ARG A 311 11.44 1.81 18.29
CA ARG A 311 11.58 0.80 17.24
C ARG A 311 12.77 1.15 16.35
N LYS A 312 13.77 0.28 16.26
CA LYS A 312 14.93 0.48 15.39
C LYS A 312 14.78 -0.26 14.06
N ASP A 313 15.23 0.34 12.96
CA ASP A 313 15.46 -0.36 11.68
C ASP A 313 16.78 -1.16 11.72
N LEU A 314 17.11 -1.84 10.61
CA LEU A 314 18.34 -2.64 10.52
C LEU A 314 19.62 -1.81 10.75
N LEU A 315 19.60 -0.52 10.37
CA LEU A 315 20.68 0.45 10.59
C LEU A 315 20.58 1.14 11.97
N GLN A 316 19.87 0.53 12.93
CA GLN A 316 19.68 1.04 14.29
C GLN A 316 18.97 2.40 14.41
N ARG A 317 18.39 2.93 13.32
CA ARG A 317 17.69 4.23 13.31
C ARG A 317 16.28 4.10 13.85
N SER A 318 15.84 5.08 14.63
CA SER A 318 14.47 5.15 15.13
C SER A 318 13.43 5.20 14.01
N THR A 319 12.37 4.42 14.18
CA THR A 319 11.19 4.36 13.30
C THR A 319 9.95 4.71 14.11
N HIS A 320 9.07 5.52 13.51
CA HIS A 320 7.86 5.96 14.19
C HIS A 320 6.93 4.78 14.45
N ILE A 321 6.31 4.72 15.64
CA ILE A 321 5.46 3.61 16.06
C ILE A 321 4.31 3.30 15.08
N ALA A 322 3.76 4.32 14.42
CA ALA A 322 2.70 4.17 13.41
C ALA A 322 3.16 3.57 12.06
N THR A 323 4.45 3.38 11.80
CA THR A 323 4.97 2.85 10.50
C THR A 323 4.29 1.54 10.10
N LYS A 324 4.14 0.61 11.04
CA LYS A 324 3.47 -0.69 10.80
C LYS A 324 1.96 -0.57 10.61
N THR A 325 1.34 0.44 11.22
CA THR A 325 -0.10 0.75 11.04
C THR A 325 -0.36 1.25 9.62
N PHE A 326 0.46 2.18 9.14
CA PHE A 326 0.38 2.73 7.79
C PHE A 326 0.65 1.65 6.74
N GLN A 327 1.71 0.84 6.92
CA GLN A 327 1.97 -0.33 6.06
C GLN A 327 0.77 -1.28 6.01
N ALA A 328 0.14 -1.58 7.16
CA ALA A 328 -0.99 -2.51 7.21
C ALA A 328 -2.21 -2.01 6.42
N PHE A 329 -2.58 -0.74 6.59
CA PHE A 329 -3.71 -0.15 5.86
C PHE A 329 -3.41 0.02 4.38
N ARG A 330 -2.18 0.42 4.01
CA ARG A 330 -1.73 0.48 2.61
C ARG A 330 -1.89 -0.86 1.90
N ILE A 331 -1.33 -1.93 2.46
CA ILE A 331 -1.40 -3.28 1.91
C ILE A 331 -2.84 -3.76 1.78
N PHE A 332 -3.66 -3.49 2.79
CA PHE A 332 -5.05 -3.91 2.82
C PHE A 332 -5.91 -3.18 1.78
N VAL A 333 -5.84 -1.85 1.74
CA VAL A 333 -6.56 -1.00 0.77
C VAL A 333 -6.17 -1.40 -0.65
N ASN A 334 -4.88 -1.57 -0.94
CA ASN A 334 -4.42 -1.83 -2.30
C ASN A 334 -4.41 -3.32 -2.70
N ASN A 335 -4.83 -4.24 -1.82
CA ASN A 335 -4.82 -5.70 -2.04
C ASN A 335 -3.43 -6.27 -2.41
N GLU A 336 -2.35 -5.63 -1.97
CA GLU A 336 -1.00 -5.73 -2.56
C GLU A 336 -0.46 -7.17 -2.60
N LEU A 337 -0.69 -7.96 -1.55
CA LEU A 337 -0.16 -9.32 -1.46
C LEU A 337 -0.83 -10.30 -2.43
N ASN A 338 -2.12 -10.08 -2.74
CA ASN A 338 -2.86 -10.92 -3.69
C ASN A 338 -2.58 -10.48 -5.13
N GLU A 339 -2.42 -9.17 -5.35
CA GLU A 339 -1.93 -8.63 -6.62
C GLU A 339 -0.53 -9.17 -6.92
N LEU A 340 0.43 -9.06 -5.99
CA LEU A 340 1.78 -9.65 -6.10
C LEU A 340 1.74 -11.13 -6.50
N TYR A 341 0.96 -11.95 -5.79
CA TYR A 341 0.85 -13.38 -6.12
C TYR A 341 0.24 -13.62 -7.51
N THR A 342 -0.63 -12.72 -7.97
CA THR A 342 -1.20 -12.79 -9.32
C THR A 342 -0.20 -12.36 -10.39
N GLY A 343 0.52 -11.25 -10.18
CA GLY A 343 1.62 -10.79 -11.04
C GLY A 343 2.73 -11.82 -11.18
N LEU A 344 3.12 -12.50 -10.09
CA LEU A 344 4.08 -13.61 -10.14
C LEU A 344 3.60 -14.78 -11.03
N LYS A 345 2.31 -15.15 -10.97
CA LYS A 345 1.73 -16.16 -11.88
C LYS A 345 1.71 -15.68 -13.33
N THR A 346 1.37 -14.41 -13.59
CA THR A 346 1.42 -13.83 -14.93
C THR A 346 2.86 -13.81 -15.45
N ALA A 347 3.84 -13.42 -14.64
CA ALA A 347 5.26 -13.50 -14.99
C ALA A 347 5.67 -14.93 -15.38
N GLN A 348 5.31 -15.93 -14.56
CA GLN A 348 5.57 -17.34 -14.87
C GLN A 348 4.93 -17.80 -16.19
N LYS A 349 3.72 -17.33 -16.50
CA LYS A 349 3.01 -17.66 -17.74
C LYS A 349 3.65 -17.03 -18.97
N PHE A 350 4.03 -15.75 -18.89
CA PHE A 350 4.50 -14.99 -20.05
C PHE A 350 6.01 -15.10 -20.29
N LEU A 351 6.83 -15.39 -19.28
CA LEU A 351 8.25 -15.67 -19.47
C LEU A 351 8.48 -16.93 -20.32
N ARG A 352 9.43 -16.87 -21.26
CA ARG A 352 9.93 -18.04 -21.99
C ARG A 352 10.82 -18.92 -21.09
N PRO A 353 11.07 -20.20 -21.42
CA PRO A 353 12.16 -20.96 -20.83
C PRO A 353 13.50 -20.23 -21.03
N GLY A 354 14.30 -20.14 -19.96
CA GLY A 354 15.49 -19.29 -19.89
C GLY A 354 15.22 -17.80 -19.61
N GLY A 355 13.96 -17.37 -19.54
CA GLY A 355 13.58 -16.00 -19.21
C GLY A 355 13.76 -15.67 -17.72
N ARG A 356 13.98 -14.39 -17.39
CA ARG A 356 14.45 -13.93 -16.07
C ARG A 356 13.39 -13.15 -15.30
N LEU A 357 13.04 -13.62 -14.11
CA LEU A 357 12.21 -12.88 -13.15
C LEU A 357 13.11 -12.18 -12.12
N VAL A 358 12.95 -10.87 -11.96
CA VAL A 358 13.59 -10.07 -10.90
C VAL A 358 12.50 -9.40 -10.06
N ALA A 359 12.58 -9.58 -8.74
CA ALA A 359 11.64 -9.00 -7.80
C ALA A 359 12.38 -8.33 -6.64
N LEU A 360 12.14 -7.04 -6.46
CA LEU A 360 12.54 -6.22 -5.32
C LEU A 360 11.38 -6.14 -4.32
N SER A 361 11.67 -6.35 -3.05
CA SER A 361 10.68 -6.32 -1.96
C SER A 361 11.19 -5.52 -0.79
N PHE A 362 10.31 -4.78 -0.11
CA PHE A 362 10.68 -3.81 0.94
C PHE A 362 10.18 -4.22 2.33
N HIS A 363 9.31 -5.23 2.42
CA HIS A 363 8.96 -5.82 3.69
C HIS A 363 8.86 -7.36 3.67
N SER A 364 8.82 -7.93 4.88
CA SER A 364 8.81 -9.37 5.17
C SER A 364 7.71 -10.15 4.45
N LEU A 365 6.52 -9.57 4.28
CA LEU A 365 5.36 -10.22 3.65
C LEU A 365 5.56 -10.45 2.13
N GLU A 366 6.03 -9.45 1.39
CA GLU A 366 6.37 -9.54 -0.04
C GLU A 366 7.49 -10.57 -0.27
N ASP A 367 8.63 -10.38 0.41
CA ASP A 367 9.81 -11.26 0.36
C ASP A 367 9.45 -12.73 0.60
N ARG A 368 8.51 -12.97 1.52
CA ARG A 368 7.99 -14.30 1.85
C ARG A 368 7.15 -14.89 0.71
N ILE A 369 6.34 -14.11 0.03
CA ILE A 369 5.52 -14.56 -1.12
C ILE A 369 6.45 -14.90 -2.30
N VAL A 370 7.32 -13.96 -2.70
CA VAL A 370 8.29 -14.17 -3.78
C VAL A 370 9.16 -15.40 -3.51
N LYS A 371 9.70 -15.52 -2.29
CA LYS A 371 10.53 -16.68 -1.91
C LYS A 371 9.79 -18.01 -1.99
N ARG A 372 8.52 -18.07 -1.57
CA ARG A 372 7.75 -19.33 -1.61
C ARG A 372 7.39 -19.70 -3.04
N PHE A 373 7.00 -18.72 -3.83
CA PHE A 373 6.70 -18.88 -5.25
C PHE A 373 7.90 -19.47 -6.02
N LEU A 374 9.08 -18.85 -5.90
CA LEU A 374 10.31 -19.34 -6.53
C LEU A 374 10.79 -20.71 -6.03
N LEU A 375 10.33 -21.16 -4.85
CA LEU A 375 10.64 -22.48 -4.29
C LEU A 375 9.54 -23.52 -4.53
N GLY A 376 8.48 -23.19 -5.28
CA GLY A 376 7.34 -24.08 -5.52
C GLY A 376 6.53 -24.44 -4.27
N ILE A 377 6.65 -23.67 -3.19
CA ILE A 377 5.98 -23.94 -1.90
C ILE A 377 4.57 -23.35 -1.95
N SER A 378 3.54 -24.18 -1.74
CA SER A 378 2.15 -23.72 -1.78
C SER A 378 1.91 -22.61 -0.77
N MET A 379 1.17 -21.56 -1.14
CA MET A 379 0.84 -20.46 -0.23
C MET A 379 -0.05 -20.88 0.95
N THR A 380 -0.73 -22.04 0.87
CA THR A 380 -1.58 -22.58 1.96
C THR A 380 -0.80 -23.40 3.00
N GLU A 381 0.44 -23.83 2.74
CA GLU A 381 1.23 -24.60 3.71
C GLU A 381 1.59 -23.77 4.96
N ARG A 382 1.28 -24.30 6.15
CA ARG A 382 1.52 -23.63 7.44
C ARG A 382 2.98 -23.15 7.60
N PHE A 383 3.14 -21.97 8.19
CA PHE A 383 4.41 -21.22 8.25
C PHE A 383 5.52 -21.84 9.15
N ASN A 384 5.22 -22.91 9.90
CA ASN A 384 6.05 -23.36 11.04
C ASN A 384 7.13 -24.42 10.72
N LEU A 385 7.31 -24.78 9.45
CA LEU A 385 8.51 -25.52 9.02
C LEU A 385 9.38 -24.56 8.22
N SER A 386 10.55 -24.20 8.76
CA SER A 386 11.46 -23.33 8.02
C SER A 386 11.82 -24.01 6.70
N ALA A 387 11.82 -23.25 5.60
CA ALA A 387 12.17 -23.79 4.29
C ALA A 387 13.56 -24.49 4.31
N ARG A 388 14.46 -24.06 5.20
CA ARG A 388 15.75 -24.72 5.47
C ARG A 388 15.62 -26.13 6.06
N GLN A 389 14.73 -26.35 7.03
CA GLN A 389 14.51 -27.69 7.61
C GLN A 389 13.96 -28.67 6.56
N LYS A 390 12.98 -28.25 5.73
CA LYS A 390 12.44 -29.08 4.64
C LYS A 390 13.46 -29.37 3.53
N VAL A 391 14.36 -28.43 3.22
CA VAL A 391 15.47 -28.68 2.27
C VAL A 391 16.49 -29.64 2.87
N LYS A 392 16.85 -29.51 4.15
CA LYS A 392 17.82 -30.38 4.82
C LYS A 392 17.29 -31.82 4.99
N GLN A 393 16.03 -32.00 5.37
CA GLN A 393 15.40 -33.33 5.47
C GLN A 393 15.35 -34.05 4.11
N GLY A 394 15.07 -33.32 3.01
CA GLY A 394 15.08 -33.89 1.67
C GLY A 394 16.47 -34.34 1.17
N LEU A 395 17.55 -33.97 1.85
CA LEU A 395 18.92 -34.39 1.56
C LEU A 395 19.42 -35.50 2.53
N GLN A 396 18.63 -35.88 3.54
CA GLN A 396 19.04 -36.87 4.55
C GLN A 396 18.34 -38.23 4.45
N LEU A 397 17.32 -38.40 3.59
CA LEU A 397 16.72 -39.71 3.27
C LEU A 397 17.49 -40.46 2.16
N GLY A 398 18.83 -40.36 2.16
CA GLY A 398 19.71 -40.94 1.14
C GLY A 398 20.42 -42.24 1.55
N SER A 399 20.11 -42.81 2.72
CA SER A 399 20.80 -44.01 3.23
C SER A 399 19.93 -44.80 4.23
N GLY A 400 19.42 -45.96 3.81
CA GLY A 400 18.66 -46.90 4.66
C GLY A 400 17.71 -47.79 3.84
N HIS A 401 17.79 -49.11 4.04
CA HIS A 401 17.10 -50.13 3.23
C HIS A 401 15.56 -50.13 3.35
N GLU A 402 14.92 -50.38 2.20
CA GLU A 402 13.74 -51.24 1.98
C GLU A 402 12.69 -51.42 3.11
N ASN A 403 11.52 -50.80 2.95
CA ASN A 403 10.32 -51.54 2.50
C ASN A 403 9.11 -50.64 2.19
N LYS A 404 8.18 -51.24 1.43
CA LYS A 404 7.06 -50.71 0.62
C LYS A 404 6.14 -49.60 1.19
N GLU A 405 5.53 -48.88 0.24
CA GLU A 405 4.27 -48.12 0.34
C GLU A 405 4.27 -46.83 1.20
N GLY A 406 5.28 -45.98 1.01
CA GLY A 406 5.22 -44.57 1.36
C GLY A 406 4.61 -43.72 0.25
N ALA A 407 3.50 -43.01 0.53
CA ALA A 407 2.89 -42.07 -0.40
C ALA A 407 3.91 -41.00 -0.87
N SER A 408 4.22 -41.00 -2.16
CA SER A 408 5.07 -39.99 -2.77
C SER A 408 4.36 -38.64 -2.77
N ILE A 409 4.63 -37.82 -1.75
CA ILE A 409 4.38 -36.37 -1.81
C ILE A 409 5.36 -35.81 -2.84
N GLY A 410 5.01 -35.96 -4.12
CA GLY A 410 5.77 -35.47 -5.24
C GLY A 410 5.95 -33.98 -5.08
N ARG A 411 7.18 -33.54 -4.78
CA ARG A 411 7.55 -32.15 -5.00
C ARG A 411 7.35 -31.90 -6.49
N ALA A 412 6.44 -30.99 -6.81
CA ALA A 412 6.33 -30.49 -8.18
C ALA A 412 7.73 -30.08 -8.65
N PRO A 413 8.10 -30.38 -9.92
CA PRO A 413 9.39 -29.97 -10.45
C PRO A 413 9.55 -28.46 -10.27
N LEU A 414 10.73 -28.03 -9.82
CA LEU A 414 11.01 -26.61 -9.64
C LEU A 414 10.90 -25.93 -11.00
N MET A 415 10.03 -24.93 -11.11
CA MET A 415 9.87 -24.12 -12.33
C MET A 415 10.90 -22.98 -12.44
N TRP A 416 11.81 -22.90 -11.47
CA TRP A 416 12.69 -21.76 -11.25
C TRP A 416 14.08 -22.23 -10.81
N GLU A 417 15.11 -21.72 -11.48
CA GLU A 417 16.49 -21.75 -10.99
C GLU A 417 16.83 -20.39 -10.36
N LEU A 418 17.26 -20.38 -9.10
CA LEU A 418 17.64 -19.14 -8.41
C LEU A 418 19.02 -18.66 -8.89
N ILE A 419 19.08 -17.47 -9.50
CA ILE A 419 20.34 -16.83 -9.93
C ILE A 419 21.26 -16.60 -8.71
N HIS A 420 20.67 -16.27 -7.55
CA HIS A 420 21.40 -16.18 -6.29
C HIS A 420 20.73 -17.03 -5.19
N LYS A 421 21.50 -17.93 -4.57
CA LYS A 421 21.04 -18.77 -3.43
C LYS A 421 20.71 -17.95 -2.18
N LYS A 422 21.34 -16.78 -2.02
CA LYS A 422 21.04 -15.78 -0.98
C LYS A 422 20.24 -14.64 -1.63
N VAL A 423 19.41 -13.98 -0.84
CA VAL A 423 18.79 -12.71 -1.24
C VAL A 423 19.87 -11.64 -1.33
N LEU A 424 19.83 -10.77 -2.33
CA LEU A 424 20.70 -9.60 -2.37
C LEU A 424 20.03 -8.47 -1.58
N THR A 425 20.86 -7.66 -0.93
CA THR A 425 20.48 -6.45 -0.19
C THR A 425 21.45 -5.35 -0.61
N PRO A 426 21.03 -4.07 -0.59
CA PRO A 426 21.93 -2.96 -0.92
C PRO A 426 23.09 -2.85 0.08
N GLU A 427 24.18 -2.24 -0.34
CA GLU A 427 25.33 -1.95 0.51
C GLU A 427 25.07 -0.75 1.42
N ASP A 428 25.87 -0.57 2.48
CA ASP A 428 25.67 0.51 3.45
C ASP A 428 25.81 1.91 2.80
N GLN A 429 26.54 2.02 1.69
CA GLN A 429 26.67 3.25 0.91
C GLN A 429 25.38 3.54 0.11
N ASP A 430 24.84 2.56 -0.62
CA ASP A 430 23.57 2.68 -1.34
C ASP A 430 22.42 3.14 -0.43
N VAL A 431 22.44 2.72 0.84
CA VAL A 431 21.40 3.09 1.82
C VAL A 431 21.64 4.48 2.44
N GLN A 432 22.86 5.00 2.40
CA GLN A 432 23.14 6.40 2.73
C GLN A 432 22.67 7.32 1.60
N ASP A 433 23.04 6.99 0.36
CA ASP A 433 22.70 7.77 -0.84
C ASP A 433 21.20 7.68 -1.17
N ASN A 434 20.60 6.51 -0.94
CA ASN A 434 19.16 6.30 -1.07
C ASN A 434 18.56 5.59 0.17
N PRO A 435 18.10 6.36 1.19
CA PRO A 435 17.49 5.81 2.40
C PRO A 435 16.24 4.93 2.18
N ARG A 436 15.63 4.94 0.98
CA ARG A 436 14.52 4.05 0.61
C ARG A 436 15.00 2.61 0.35
N ALA A 437 16.25 2.44 -0.08
CA ALA A 437 16.86 1.13 -0.32
C ALA A 437 17.00 0.28 0.97
N ARG A 438 17.01 0.88 2.17
CA ARG A 438 17.30 0.24 3.48
C ARG A 438 16.63 -1.10 3.83
N SER A 439 15.54 -1.46 3.18
CA SER A 439 14.79 -2.70 3.43
C SER A 439 14.55 -3.51 2.15
N ALA A 440 15.14 -3.06 1.05
CA ALA A 440 15.10 -3.70 -0.24
C ALA A 440 15.79 -5.07 -0.20
N LYS A 441 15.17 -6.00 -0.90
CA LYS A 441 15.57 -7.39 -1.01
C LYS A 441 15.30 -7.85 -2.43
N LEU A 442 16.37 -8.05 -3.18
CA LEU A 442 16.29 -8.53 -4.55
C LEU A 442 16.34 -10.07 -4.59
N ARG A 443 15.37 -10.66 -5.27
CA ARG A 443 15.36 -12.08 -5.66
C ARG A 443 15.31 -12.15 -7.18
N ALA A 444 16.18 -12.96 -7.75
CA ALA A 444 16.23 -13.18 -9.19
C ALA A 444 16.27 -14.68 -9.51
N ALA A 445 15.54 -15.08 -10.54
CA ALA A 445 15.43 -16.46 -10.98
C ALA A 445 15.26 -16.58 -12.50
N ILE A 446 15.74 -17.70 -13.05
CA ILE A 446 15.53 -18.11 -14.44
C ILE A 446 14.35 -19.10 -14.44
N LYS A 447 13.40 -18.92 -15.37
CA LYS A 447 12.33 -19.90 -15.61
C LYS A 447 12.91 -21.12 -16.32
N LEU A 448 12.62 -22.30 -15.78
CA LEU A 448 12.99 -23.60 -16.36
C LEU A 448 11.98 -24.05 -17.44
#